data_AF-A0A661AJ11-F1
#
_entry.id   AF-A0A661AJ11-F1
#
_cell.length_a   1.000
_cell.length_b   1.000
_cell.length_c   1.000
_cell.angle_alpha   90.00
_cell.angle_beta   90.00
_cell.angle_gamma   90.00
#
_symmetry.space_group_name_H-M   'P 1'
#
loop_
_entity.id
_entity.type
_entity.pdbx_description
1 polymer ?
#
loop_
_entity_poly.entity_id
_entity_poly.type
_entity_poly.pdbx_seq_one_letter_code
_entity_poly.pdbx_strand_id
1 'polypeptide(L)' 'MRQLEAFQREEKTEYIIYSFLARRVKGKNGEVLKKIALDELKHYEFWRKYTG' A
#
# COMPACT_ATOMS: atom_id res chain seq x y z
N MET A 1 9.42 -17.76 4.07
CA MET A 1 9.35 -16.90 5.27
C MET A 1 9.97 -15.52 5.00
N ARG A 2 11.30 -15.37 4.86
CA ARG A 2 11.95 -14.04 4.67
C ARG A 2 11.42 -13.16 3.53
N GLN A 3 11.07 -13.73 2.38
CA GLN A 3 10.54 -12.95 1.25
C GLN A 3 9.13 -12.41 1.53
N LEU A 4 8.31 -13.18 2.25
CA LEU A 4 6.93 -12.82 2.55
C LEU A 4 6.86 -11.64 3.54
N GLU A 5 7.77 -11.60 4.51
CA GLU A 5 7.96 -10.47 5.44
C GLU A 5 8.50 -9.23 4.73
N ALA A 6 9.34 -9.40 3.70
CA ALA A 6 9.83 -8.30 2.89
C ALA A 6 8.68 -7.66 2.09
N PHE A 7 7.87 -8.47 1.39
CA PHE A 7 6.68 -8.01 0.70
C PHE A 7 5.72 -7.30 1.66
N GLN A 8 5.43 -7.89 2.82
CA GLN A 8 4.57 -7.24 3.83
C GLN A 8 5.08 -5.83 4.23
N ARG A 9 6.39 -5.67 4.44
CA ARG A 9 6.97 -4.36 4.76
C ARG A 9 6.92 -3.38 3.59
N GLU A 10 7.13 -3.86 2.36
CA GLU A 10 7.10 -3.06 1.14
C GLU A 10 5.68 -2.51 0.90
N GLU A 11 4.67 -3.37 0.92
CA GLU A 11 3.25 -3.03 0.74
C GLU A 11 2.78 -1.95 1.72
N LYS A 12 3.18 -2.06 2.99
CA LYS A 12 2.87 -1.03 4.01
C LYS A 12 3.57 0.30 3.71
N THR A 13 4.80 0.25 3.18
CA THR A 13 5.56 1.45 2.82
C THR A 13 4.92 2.15 1.62
N GLU A 14 4.52 1.38 0.62
CA GLU A 14 3.84 1.87 -0.59
C GLU A 14 2.47 2.47 -0.28
N TYR A 15 1.68 1.85 0.62
CA TYR A 15 0.45 2.44 1.14
C TYR A 15 0.67 3.87 1.69
N ILE A 16 1.73 4.07 2.49
CA ILE A 16 2.05 5.38 3.07
C ILE A 16 2.44 6.38 1.98
N ILE A 17 3.30 5.97 1.03
CA ILE A 17 3.77 6.82 -0.07
C ILE A 17 2.60 7.25 -0.95
N TYR A 18 1.78 6.30 -1.42
CA TYR A 18 0.65 6.61 -2.30
C TYR A 18 -0.43 7.42 -1.57
N SER A 19 -0.67 7.17 -0.28
CA SER A 19 -1.56 8.01 0.54
C SER A 19 -1.08 9.45 0.65
N PHE A 20 0.23 9.65 0.83
CA PHE A 20 0.84 10.98 0.90
C PHE A 20 0.79 11.72 -0.44
N LEU A 21 1.00 11.01 -1.55
CA LEU A 21 0.88 11.55 -2.90
C LEU A 21 -0.57 11.89 -3.26
N ALA A 22 -1.52 11.01 -2.94
CA ALA A 22 -2.95 11.21 -3.16
C ALA A 22 -3.48 12.48 -2.48
N ARG A 23 -2.92 12.84 -1.31
CA ARG A 23 -3.25 14.09 -0.61
C ARG A 23 -2.71 15.36 -1.29
N ARG A 24 -1.65 15.26 -2.09
CA ARG A 24 -0.99 16.40 -2.76
C ARG A 24 -1.49 16.61 -4.18
N VAL A 25 -1.86 15.53 -4.85
CA VAL A 25 -2.29 15.56 -6.24
C VAL A 25 -3.81 15.76 -6.31
N LYS A 26 -4.26 16.79 -7.04
CA LYS A 26 -5.68 17.11 -7.22
C LYS A 26 -6.29 16.34 -8.41
N GLY A 27 -7.62 16.20 -8.38
CA GLY A 27 -8.39 15.62 -9.48
C GLY A 27 -8.18 14.11 -9.64
N LYS A 28 -8.42 13.62 -10.86
CA LYS A 28 -8.43 12.19 -11.20
C LYS A 28 -7.15 11.46 -10.79
N ASN A 29 -5.99 12.10 -10.89
CA ASN A 29 -4.72 11.48 -10.51
C ASN A 29 -4.63 11.24 -8.99
N GLY A 30 -5.16 12.15 -8.17
CA GLY A 30 -5.24 11.96 -6.72
C GLY A 30 -6.15 10.79 -6.35
N GLU A 31 -7.26 10.64 -7.06
CA GLU A 31 -8.19 9.50 -6.88
C GLU A 31 -7.55 8.16 -7.27
N VAL A 32 -6.81 8.12 -8.38
CA VAL A 32 -6.07 6.93 -8.81
C VAL A 32 -5.00 6.56 -7.77
N LEU A 33 -4.21 7.53 -7.30
CA LEU A 33 -3.22 7.30 -6.25
C LEU A 33 -3.86 6.79 -4.95
N LYS A 34 -5.04 7.31 -4.59
CA LYS A 34 -5.80 6.81 -3.44
C LYS A 34 -6.24 5.36 -3.63
N LYS A 35 -6.68 4.98 -4.82
CA LYS A 35 -7.06 3.59 -5.14
C LYS A 35 -5.85 2.66 -5.03
N ILE A 36 -4.71 3.04 -5.60
CA ILE A 36 -3.46 2.28 -5.51
C ILE A 36 -3.08 2.08 -4.04
N ALA A 37 -3.07 3.15 -3.24
CA ALA A 37 -2.78 3.04 -1.81
C ALA A 37 -3.67 2.00 -1.10
N LEU A 38 -4.98 2.03 -1.37
CA LEU A 38 -5.92 1.11 -0.75
C LEU A 38 -5.71 -0.35 -1.20
N ASP A 39 -5.16 -0.58 -2.39
CA ASP A 39 -4.83 -1.93 -2.85
C ASP A 39 -3.58 -2.46 -2.14
N GLU A 40 -2.52 -1.65 -1.96
CA GLU A 40 -1.34 -2.07 -1.18
C GLU A 40 -1.68 -2.35 0.29
N LEU A 41 -2.66 -1.62 0.86
CA LEU A 41 -3.16 -1.92 2.20
C LEU A 41 -3.82 -3.31 2.25
N LYS A 42 -4.60 -3.69 1.22
CA LYS A 42 -5.21 -5.03 1.15
C LYS A 42 -4.14 -6.12 0.99
N HIS A 43 -3.11 -5.86 0.18
CA HIS A 43 -1.97 -6.79 0.04
C HIS A 43 -1.24 -6.97 1.37
N TYR A 44 -0.94 -5.89 2.09
CA TYR A 44 -0.38 -5.95 3.44
C TYR A 44 -1.24 -6.79 4.39
N GLU A 45 -2.55 -6.53 4.43
CA GLU A 45 -3.49 -7.29 5.27
C GLU A 45 -3.59 -8.76 4.87
N PHE A 46 -3.48 -9.05 3.58
CA PHE A 46 -3.44 -10.42 3.05
C PHE A 46 -2.18 -11.14 3.56
N TRP A 47 -0.99 -10.56 3.35
CA TRP A 47 0.27 -11.17 3.77
C TRP A 47 0.39 -11.30 5.28
N ARG A 48 -0.14 -10.35 6.05
CA ARG A 48 -0.20 -10.41 7.52
C ARG A 48 -0.84 -11.68 8.05
N LYS A 49 -1.82 -12.25 7.34
CA LYS A 49 -2.46 -13.53 7.73
C LYS A 49 -1.50 -14.72 7.63
N TYR A 50 -0.44 -14.61 6.83
CA TYR A 50 0.52 -15.68 6.58
C TYR A 50 1.89 -15.43 7.24
N THR A 51 2.21 -14.18 7.58
CA THR A 51 3.50 -13.81 8.19
C THR A 51 3.46 -13.60 9.71
N GLY A 52 2.28 -13.34 10.30
CA GLY A 52 2.12 -13.07 11.74
C GLY A 52 2.17 -11.59 12.08
#